data_AF-A0A929C3I5-F1
#
_entry.id   AF-A0A929C3I5-F1
#
_cell.length_a   1.000
_cell.length_b   1.000
_cell.length_c   1.000
_cell.angle_alpha   90.00
_cell.angle_beta   90.00
_cell.angle_gamma   90.00
#
_symmetry.space_group_name_H-M   'P 1'
#
loop_
_entity.id
_entity.type
_entity.pdbx_description
1 polymer ?
#
loop_
_entity_poly.entity_id
_entity_poly.type
_entity_poly.pdbx_seq_one_letter_code
_entity_poly.pdbx_strand_id
1 'polypeptide(L)'
;MKKLVFSLFIVLALISCSQKKDKENNTNVEFDNPDIELTDSAKITQSVNGDETSEIIIQPRVVSVTKLEEKENPGSPPKFDTKMLAKKAFNKGVANYQTKNFEEGIEDFKTVVKSNPKHSKAYYNLGFGNYNLNKFSEALTYFEKAVELNPKDTTSLLYCGLSNFFLEEYYKAIEYYDKAIEINPTYGMAYYNRGTVEGQLGNYEDALSDLNEAIKLMPKKFDAYFNRGIANFYLGKKEEACSDWKKAKELGAPNADVALSHYCK
;
A
#
# COMPACT_ATOMS: atom_id res chain seq x y z
N MET A 1 -11.27 -28.98 8.28
CA MET A 1 -12.39 -28.07 8.59
C MET A 1 -11.98 -26.72 9.19
N LYS A 2 -10.88 -26.60 9.96
CA LYS A 2 -10.44 -25.31 10.54
C LYS A 2 -9.82 -24.30 9.54
N LYS A 3 -9.16 -24.76 8.48
CA LYS A 3 -8.59 -23.88 7.42
C LYS A 3 -9.64 -23.19 6.53
N LEU A 4 -10.86 -23.75 6.44
CA LEU A 4 -11.91 -23.25 5.55
C LEU A 4 -12.63 -22.02 6.13
N VAL A 5 -12.64 -21.84 7.45
CA VAL A 5 -13.36 -20.75 8.13
C VAL A 5 -12.59 -19.42 8.04
N PHE A 6 -11.25 -19.46 7.96
CA PHE A 6 -10.42 -18.27 7.83
C PHE A 6 -10.51 -17.64 6.42
N SER A 7 -10.55 -18.49 5.38
CA SER A 7 -10.78 -18.04 4.00
C SER A 7 -12.18 -17.45 3.84
N LEU A 8 -13.21 -18.03 4.46
CA LEU A 8 -14.59 -17.55 4.29
C LEU A 8 -14.84 -16.17 4.92
N PHE A 9 -14.19 -15.79 6.03
CA PHE A 9 -14.40 -14.48 6.65
C PHE A 9 -13.66 -13.32 5.96
N ILE A 10 -12.47 -13.56 5.40
CA ILE A 10 -11.75 -12.55 4.60
C ILE A 10 -12.40 -12.44 3.21
N VAL A 11 -12.84 -13.55 2.62
CA VAL A 11 -13.52 -13.58 1.33
C VAL A 11 -14.96 -13.04 1.42
N LEU A 12 -15.72 -13.27 2.49
CA LEU A 12 -17.05 -12.65 2.66
C LEU A 12 -16.98 -11.14 2.89
N ALA A 13 -15.92 -10.64 3.54
CA ALA A 13 -15.67 -9.20 3.67
C ALA A 13 -15.27 -8.55 2.32
N LEU A 14 -14.73 -9.32 1.37
CA LEU A 14 -14.34 -8.83 0.03
C LEU A 14 -15.44 -9.04 -1.04
N ILE A 15 -16.24 -10.11 -0.98
CA ILE A 15 -17.26 -10.43 -2.00
C ILE A 15 -18.54 -9.60 -1.85
N SER A 16 -18.92 -9.21 -0.63
CA SER A 16 -20.14 -8.42 -0.42
C SER A 16 -20.06 -6.97 -0.96
N CYS A 17 -18.88 -6.54 -1.43
CA CYS A 17 -18.64 -5.24 -2.04
C CYS A 17 -18.89 -5.21 -3.57
N SER A 18 -18.83 -6.36 -4.28
CA SER A 18 -18.87 -6.40 -5.76
C SER A 18 -20.27 -6.39 -6.39
N GLN A 19 -21.35 -6.62 -5.63
CA GLN A 19 -22.68 -6.91 -6.20
C GLN A 19 -23.67 -5.72 -6.16
N LYS A 20 -23.24 -4.51 -5.76
CA LYS A 20 -24.17 -3.39 -5.52
C LYS A 20 -24.05 -2.20 -6.50
N LYS A 21 -23.19 -2.26 -7.53
CA LYS A 21 -22.99 -1.14 -8.48
C LYS A 21 -23.81 -1.20 -9.78
N ASP A 22 -24.59 -2.25 -10.00
CA ASP A 22 -25.44 -2.35 -11.20
C ASP A 22 -26.89 -2.01 -10.87
N LYS A 23 -27.15 -0.72 -10.62
CA LYS A 23 -28.45 -0.03 -10.78
C LYS A 23 -28.33 1.37 -10.17
N GLU A 24 -27.95 2.36 -10.97
CA GLU A 24 -28.79 3.54 -11.17
C GLU A 24 -28.24 4.41 -12.31
N ASN A 25 -29.14 4.63 -13.27
CA ASN A 25 -29.03 5.41 -14.50
C ASN A 25 -28.72 6.89 -14.22
N ASN A 26 -27.78 7.50 -14.94
CA ASN A 26 -27.97 8.20 -16.22
C ASN A 26 -28.72 9.54 -16.11
N THR A 27 -27.97 10.65 -16.00
CA THR A 27 -28.30 11.94 -16.61
C THR A 27 -27.03 12.70 -16.97
N ASN A 28 -26.84 12.94 -18.26
CA ASN A 28 -25.88 13.89 -18.84
C ASN A 28 -26.23 15.34 -18.44
N VAL A 29 -25.23 16.17 -18.12
CA VAL A 29 -25.14 17.57 -18.58
C VAL A 29 -23.66 17.96 -18.76
N GLU A 30 -23.41 18.64 -19.87
CA GLU A 30 -22.14 19.12 -20.44
C GLU A 30 -21.50 20.34 -19.76
N PHE A 31 -20.17 20.41 -19.93
CA PHE A 31 -19.21 21.53 -19.99
C PHE A 31 -19.44 22.85 -19.22
N ASP A 32 -18.46 23.22 -18.37
CA ASP A 32 -17.55 24.33 -18.66
C ASP A 32 -16.44 24.45 -17.59
N ASN A 33 -15.22 24.69 -18.07
CA ASN A 33 -14.02 25.08 -17.31
C ASN A 33 -13.78 26.56 -17.66
N PRO A 34 -13.43 27.47 -16.73
CA PRO A 34 -12.03 27.57 -16.32
C PRO A 34 -11.80 28.04 -14.87
N ASP A 35 -10.52 28.01 -14.51
CA ASP A 35 -9.84 28.77 -13.45
C ASP A 35 -9.38 27.99 -12.20
N ILE A 36 -8.07 27.77 -12.23
CA ILE A 36 -7.20 27.30 -11.16
C ILE A 36 -6.88 28.49 -10.26
N GLU A 37 -7.25 28.41 -8.98
CA GLU A 37 -6.59 29.15 -7.91
C GLU A 37 -6.01 28.20 -6.86
N LEU A 38 -4.69 28.24 -6.74
CA LEU A 38 -3.91 27.66 -5.66
C LEU A 38 -3.96 28.61 -4.46
N THR A 39 -4.55 28.22 -3.33
CA THR A 39 -4.27 28.84 -2.03
C THR A 39 -4.22 27.81 -0.91
N ASP A 40 -3.29 28.07 0.01
CA ASP A 40 -2.96 27.27 1.18
C ASP A 40 -4.10 27.19 2.21
N SER A 41 -4.19 26.03 2.87
CA SER A 41 -4.88 25.76 4.15
C SER A 41 -6.41 25.96 4.21
N ALA A 42 -7.16 24.86 4.25
CA ALA A 42 -8.47 24.84 4.89
C ALA A 42 -8.82 23.45 5.45
N LYS A 43 -9.11 23.42 6.75
CA LYS A 43 -9.93 22.38 7.39
C LYS A 43 -11.27 22.32 6.67
N ILE A 44 -11.74 21.12 6.33
CA ILE A 44 -13.15 20.88 6.04
C ILE A 44 -13.62 19.75 6.96
N THR A 45 -14.35 20.14 8.01
CA THR A 45 -15.34 19.29 8.65
C THR A 45 -16.64 19.43 7.89
N GLN A 46 -17.14 18.34 7.30
CA GLN A 46 -18.57 18.17 7.09
C GLN A 46 -18.92 16.68 7.23
N SER A 47 -20.00 16.45 7.95
CA SER A 47 -20.48 15.17 8.41
C SER A 47 -21.58 14.61 7.52
N VAL A 48 -21.67 13.27 7.54
CA VAL A 48 -22.85 12.41 7.27
C VAL A 48 -23.15 12.09 5.81
N ASN A 49 -22.76 10.88 5.37
CA ASN A 49 -23.69 9.76 5.17
C ASN A 49 -22.89 8.47 4.98
N GLY A 50 -23.30 7.42 5.71
CA GLY A 50 -22.61 6.14 5.77
C GLY A 50 -22.78 5.31 4.51
N ASP A 51 -21.66 4.87 3.96
CA ASP A 51 -21.41 3.57 3.32
C ASP A 51 -20.00 3.68 2.69
N GLU A 52 -18.96 3.66 3.53
CA GLU A 52 -17.59 3.48 3.07
C GLU A 52 -17.17 2.04 3.30
N THR A 53 -17.31 1.26 2.23
CA THR A 53 -16.57 0.02 2.03
C THR A 53 -15.09 0.34 2.22
N SER A 54 -14.48 -0.25 3.23
CA SER A 54 -13.08 -0.04 3.59
C SER A 54 -12.16 -0.61 2.51
N GLU A 55 -11.92 0.19 1.47
CA GLU A 55 -10.75 0.06 0.62
C GLU A 55 -9.52 0.18 1.51
N ILE A 56 -8.56 -0.72 1.32
CA ILE A 56 -7.26 -0.69 1.97
C ILE A 56 -6.52 0.56 1.47
N ILE A 57 -6.77 1.71 2.10
CA ILE A 57 -5.99 2.92 1.85
C ILE A 57 -4.71 2.80 2.68
N ILE A 58 -3.75 2.01 2.18
CA ILE A 58 -2.35 2.43 2.35
C ILE A 58 -2.33 3.80 1.68
N GLN A 59 -2.09 4.90 2.40
CA GLN A 59 -1.80 6.20 1.77
C GLN A 59 -0.37 6.11 1.23
N PRO A 60 -0.16 5.85 -0.06
CA PRO A 60 1.16 5.68 -0.60
C PRO A 60 1.63 7.08 -0.96
N ARG A 61 2.76 7.50 -0.42
CA ARG A 61 3.34 8.77 -0.83
C ARG A 61 3.89 8.59 -2.24
N VAL A 62 3.31 9.31 -3.21
CA VAL A 62 3.95 9.47 -4.52
C VAL A 62 5.37 9.99 -4.27
N VAL A 63 6.38 9.24 -4.73
CA VAL A 63 7.78 9.63 -4.52
C VAL A 63 8.08 10.75 -5.52
N SER A 64 7.93 11.99 -5.06
CA SER A 64 8.28 13.19 -5.81
C SER A 64 9.80 13.40 -5.84
N VAL A 65 10.28 14.15 -6.83
CA VAL A 65 11.68 14.55 -6.91
C VAL A 65 11.92 15.72 -5.94
N THR A 66 12.42 15.47 -4.74
CA THR A 66 13.17 16.50 -4.00
C THR A 66 14.58 16.54 -4.59
N LYS A 67 14.86 17.59 -5.37
CA LYS A 67 16.17 18.00 -5.95
C LYS A 67 17.25 16.91 -5.98
N LEU A 68 17.35 16.20 -7.10
CA LEU A 68 18.59 15.50 -7.47
C LEU A 68 19.23 16.29 -8.61
N GLU A 69 20.23 17.09 -8.27
CA GLU A 69 21.19 17.64 -9.22
C GLU A 69 22.12 16.50 -9.64
N GLU A 70 21.88 15.92 -10.82
CA GLU A 70 22.87 15.05 -11.45
C GLU A 70 24.05 15.92 -11.90
N LYS A 71 25.26 15.65 -11.36
CA LYS A 71 26.50 16.33 -11.78
C LYS A 71 26.73 16.13 -13.28
N GLU A 72 26.73 17.25 -14.00
CA GLU A 72 26.96 17.31 -15.44
C GLU A 72 28.43 17.03 -15.79
N ASN A 73 28.68 16.34 -16.91
CA ASN A 73 30.01 16.22 -17.50
C ASN A 73 30.07 17.11 -18.76
N PRO A 74 30.83 18.22 -18.76
CA PRO A 74 30.76 19.26 -19.78
C PRO A 74 31.60 18.89 -21.01
N GLY A 75 31.09 17.99 -21.86
CA GLY A 75 31.83 17.61 -23.08
C GLY A 75 31.08 16.85 -24.16
N SER A 76 29.78 16.55 -24.02
CA SER A 76 29.02 15.83 -25.05
C SER A 76 28.15 16.77 -25.90
N PRO A 77 28.07 16.57 -27.24
CA PRO A 77 27.21 17.37 -28.13
C PRO A 77 25.73 17.28 -27.72
N PRO A 78 24.89 18.27 -28.07
CA PRO A 78 23.53 18.36 -27.56
C PRO A 78 22.67 17.24 -28.15
N LYS A 79 22.45 16.17 -27.38
CA LYS A 79 21.38 15.21 -27.64
C LYS A 79 20.06 15.96 -27.51
N PHE A 80 19.27 15.96 -28.58
CA PHE A 80 17.89 16.47 -28.60
C PHE A 80 17.14 16.06 -27.33
N ASP A 81 16.25 16.94 -26.86
CA ASP A 81 15.76 17.18 -25.50
C ASP A 81 15.02 16.05 -24.74
N THR A 82 15.49 14.82 -24.91
CA THR A 82 14.97 13.58 -24.34
C THR A 82 15.01 13.56 -22.82
N LYS A 83 16.00 14.24 -22.21
CA LYS A 83 16.11 14.40 -20.76
C LYS A 83 15.03 15.33 -20.20
N MET A 84 14.73 16.46 -20.86
CA MET A 84 13.63 17.33 -20.43
C MET A 84 12.27 16.66 -20.65
N LEU A 85 12.09 15.94 -21.76
CA LEU A 85 10.87 15.18 -22.02
C LEU A 85 10.62 14.11 -20.95
N ALA A 86 11.65 13.35 -20.56
CA ALA A 86 11.54 12.37 -19.48
C ALA A 86 11.20 13.02 -18.13
N LYS A 87 11.81 14.17 -17.82
CA LYS A 87 11.49 14.94 -16.59
C LYS A 87 10.05 15.45 -16.59
N LYS A 88 9.58 15.98 -17.72
CA LYS A 88 8.19 16.43 -17.88
C LYS A 88 7.21 15.28 -17.73
N ALA A 89 7.49 14.14 -18.37
CA ALA A 89 6.68 12.93 -18.25
C ALA A 89 6.64 12.43 -16.80
N PHE A 90 7.77 12.41 -16.09
CA PHE A 90 7.80 12.03 -14.68
C PHE A 90 6.88 12.90 -13.82
N ASN A 91 6.97 14.22 -13.97
CA ASN A 91 6.13 15.16 -13.21
C ASN A 91 4.65 15.00 -13.55
N LYS A 92 4.33 14.77 -14.82
CA LYS A 92 2.95 14.54 -15.27
C LYS A 92 2.40 13.22 -14.70
N GLY A 93 3.19 12.15 -14.70
CA GLY A 93 2.82 10.88 -14.08
C GLY A 93 2.56 11.00 -12.58
N VAL A 94 3.40 11.77 -11.87
CA VAL A 94 3.18 12.11 -10.45
C VAL A 94 1.87 12.85 -10.24
N ALA A 95 1.57 13.86 -11.07
CA ALA A 95 0.33 14.63 -10.99
C ALA A 95 -0.91 13.74 -11.25
N ASN A 96 -0.84 12.86 -12.24
CA ASN A 96 -1.90 11.90 -12.53
C ASN A 96 -2.18 10.97 -11.35
N TYR A 97 -1.15 10.50 -10.62
CA TYR A 97 -1.38 9.69 -9.42
C TYR A 97 -1.99 10.47 -8.26
N GLN A 98 -1.72 11.77 -8.14
CA GLN A 98 -2.38 12.62 -7.14
C GLN A 98 -3.88 12.75 -7.41
N THR A 99 -4.29 12.72 -8.69
CA THR A 99 -5.69 12.74 -9.09
C THR A 99 -6.30 11.34 -9.28
N LYS A 100 -5.59 10.28 -8.86
CA LYS A 100 -5.98 8.85 -9.02
C LYS A 100 -6.15 8.38 -10.48
N ASN A 101 -5.60 9.10 -11.44
CA ASN A 101 -5.55 8.72 -12.87
C ASN A 101 -4.37 7.76 -13.09
N PHE A 102 -4.50 6.52 -12.60
CA PHE A 102 -3.38 5.58 -12.58
C PHE A 102 -2.97 5.11 -13.98
N GLU A 103 -3.93 4.91 -14.88
CA GLU A 103 -3.70 4.51 -16.26
C GLU A 103 -2.84 5.54 -17.02
N GLU A 104 -3.21 6.81 -16.97
CA GLU A 104 -2.47 7.90 -17.62
C GLU A 104 -1.09 8.08 -16.98
N GLY A 105 -1.00 7.98 -15.66
CA GLY A 105 0.28 8.05 -14.95
C GLY A 105 1.22 6.92 -15.35
N ILE A 106 0.71 5.70 -15.56
CA ILE A 106 1.49 4.56 -16.07
C ILE A 106 2.08 4.88 -17.46
N GLU A 107 1.30 5.43 -18.38
CA GLU A 107 1.80 5.79 -19.72
C GLU A 107 2.88 6.88 -19.67
N ASP A 108 2.72 7.86 -18.78
CA ASP A 108 3.73 8.88 -18.55
C ASP A 108 5.03 8.25 -17.99
N PHE A 109 4.97 7.34 -17.01
CA PHE A 109 6.16 6.66 -16.49
C PHE A 109 6.77 5.66 -17.48
N LYS A 110 6.00 5.04 -18.37
CA LYS A 110 6.52 4.23 -19.49
C LYS A 110 7.41 5.08 -20.40
N THR A 111 7.02 6.32 -20.66
CA THR A 111 7.83 7.28 -21.43
C THR A 111 9.15 7.59 -20.74
N VAL A 112 9.15 7.68 -19.40
CA VAL A 112 10.38 7.89 -18.60
C VAL A 112 11.33 6.72 -18.74
N VAL A 113 10.87 5.48 -18.52
CA VAL A 113 11.76 4.30 -18.57
C VAL A 113 12.22 3.97 -19.99
N LYS A 114 11.42 4.30 -21.02
CA LYS A 114 11.85 4.20 -22.42
C LYS A 114 13.03 5.14 -22.72
N SER A 115 13.02 6.32 -22.12
CA SER A 115 14.09 7.33 -22.30
C SER A 115 15.29 7.07 -21.39
N ASN A 116 15.04 6.59 -20.16
CA ASN A 116 16.06 6.24 -19.18
C ASN A 116 15.73 4.89 -18.50
N PRO A 117 16.20 3.76 -19.08
CA PRO A 117 15.96 2.42 -18.54
C PRO A 117 16.62 2.13 -17.19
N LYS A 118 17.42 3.06 -16.63
CA LYS A 118 18.03 2.93 -15.30
C LYS A 118 17.32 3.76 -14.23
N HIS A 119 16.16 4.34 -14.54
CA HIS A 119 15.43 5.21 -13.63
C HIS A 119 14.60 4.41 -12.60
N SER A 120 15.24 3.92 -11.53
CA SER A 120 14.61 3.09 -10.48
C SER A 120 13.26 3.65 -9.96
N LYS A 121 13.18 4.95 -9.63
CA LYS A 121 11.93 5.58 -9.15
C LYS A 121 10.76 5.52 -10.15
N ALA A 122 11.05 5.48 -11.45
CA ALA A 122 10.00 5.40 -12.47
C ALA A 122 9.46 3.98 -12.56
N TYR A 123 10.32 2.97 -12.40
CA TYR A 123 9.90 1.58 -12.22
C TYR A 123 9.09 1.39 -10.94
N TYR A 124 9.50 1.99 -9.82
CA TYR A 124 8.67 1.99 -8.61
C TYR A 124 7.28 2.56 -8.89
N ASN A 125 7.20 3.73 -9.54
CA ASN A 125 5.91 4.35 -9.84
C ASN A 125 5.08 3.50 -10.84
N LEU A 126 5.69 2.86 -11.83
CA LEU A 126 4.98 1.89 -12.70
C LEU A 126 4.40 0.73 -11.91
N GLY A 127 5.19 0.15 -10.99
CA GLY A 127 4.72 -0.89 -10.09
C GLY A 127 3.57 -0.41 -9.24
N PHE A 128 3.70 0.80 -8.68
CA PHE A 128 2.69 1.44 -7.85
C PHE A 128 1.37 1.67 -8.59
N GLY A 129 1.39 2.21 -9.81
CA GLY A 129 0.17 2.35 -10.61
C GLY A 129 -0.52 1.01 -10.87
N ASN A 130 0.24 0.00 -11.28
CA ASN A 130 -0.33 -1.34 -11.53
C ASN A 130 -0.87 -1.98 -10.24
N TYR A 131 -0.23 -1.75 -9.10
CA TYR A 131 -0.71 -2.22 -7.80
C TYR A 131 -2.08 -1.62 -7.45
N ASN A 132 -2.27 -0.31 -7.66
CA ASN A 132 -3.57 0.35 -7.42
C ASN A 132 -4.67 -0.11 -8.40
N LEU A 133 -4.28 -0.61 -9.57
CA LEU A 133 -5.18 -1.25 -10.53
C LEU A 133 -5.37 -2.75 -10.28
N ASN A 134 -4.90 -3.27 -9.12
CA ASN A 134 -4.93 -4.69 -8.75
C ASN A 134 -4.21 -5.64 -9.72
N LYS A 135 -3.30 -5.11 -10.55
CA LYS A 135 -2.45 -5.86 -11.48
C LYS A 135 -1.17 -6.29 -10.77
N PHE A 136 -1.31 -7.17 -9.78
CA PHE A 136 -0.23 -7.46 -8.82
C PHE A 136 1.00 -8.15 -9.45
N SER A 137 0.80 -8.96 -10.49
CA SER A 137 1.88 -9.63 -11.22
C SER A 137 2.74 -8.63 -12.01
N GLU A 138 2.09 -7.72 -12.74
CA GLU A 138 2.76 -6.63 -13.45
C GLU A 138 3.41 -5.65 -12.48
N ALA A 139 2.72 -5.34 -11.37
CA ALA A 139 3.26 -4.50 -10.31
C ALA A 139 4.56 -5.09 -9.74
N LEU A 140 4.54 -6.38 -9.40
CA LEU A 140 5.71 -7.10 -8.90
C LEU A 140 6.89 -7.00 -9.87
N THR A 141 6.67 -7.25 -11.16
CA THR A 141 7.71 -7.15 -12.19
C THR A 141 8.39 -5.78 -12.20
N TYR A 142 7.62 -4.69 -12.08
CA TYR A 142 8.17 -3.34 -12.04
C TYR A 142 8.86 -3.01 -10.71
N PHE A 143 8.34 -3.46 -9.57
CA PHE A 143 8.99 -3.29 -8.28
C PHE A 143 10.32 -4.06 -8.21
N GLU A 144 10.37 -5.29 -8.71
CA GLU A 144 11.61 -6.06 -8.79
C GLU A 144 12.65 -5.37 -9.67
N LYS A 145 12.22 -4.75 -10.78
CA LYS A 145 13.12 -3.93 -11.59
C LYS A 145 13.63 -2.69 -10.84
N ALA A 146 12.78 -2.06 -10.02
CA ALA A 146 13.19 -0.95 -9.17
C ALA A 146 14.22 -1.37 -8.12
N VAL A 147 14.04 -2.54 -7.50
CA VAL A 147 14.97 -3.17 -6.55
C VAL A 147 16.29 -3.58 -7.23
N GLU A 148 16.25 -4.16 -8.43
CA GLU A 148 17.46 -4.48 -9.21
C GLU A 148 18.33 -3.23 -9.43
N LEU A 149 17.69 -2.10 -9.76
CA LEU A 149 18.37 -0.82 -9.99
C LEU A 149 18.78 -0.11 -8.70
N ASN A 150 18.06 -0.32 -7.60
CA ASN A 150 18.36 0.24 -6.28
C ASN A 150 18.02 -0.76 -5.16
N PRO A 151 18.93 -1.68 -4.81
CA PRO A 151 18.65 -2.75 -3.85
C PRO A 151 18.37 -2.28 -2.42
N LYS A 152 18.71 -1.03 -2.10
CA LYS A 152 18.49 -0.44 -0.77
C LYS A 152 17.16 0.29 -0.64
N ASP A 153 16.33 0.31 -1.69
CA ASP A 153 15.00 0.90 -1.64
C ASP A 153 14.03 0.01 -0.85
N THR A 154 13.93 0.27 0.45
CA THR A 154 13.04 -0.46 1.34
C THR A 154 11.57 -0.33 0.97
N THR A 155 11.17 0.77 0.32
CA THR A 155 9.79 0.95 -0.12
C THR A 155 9.48 0.02 -1.29
N SER A 156 10.35 -0.06 -2.29
CA SER A 156 10.19 -1.04 -3.39
C SER A 156 10.18 -2.48 -2.88
N LEU A 157 11.06 -2.84 -1.92
CA LEU A 157 11.06 -4.16 -1.27
C LEU A 157 9.73 -4.45 -0.53
N LEU A 158 9.20 -3.48 0.21
CA LEU A 158 7.90 -3.62 0.88
C LEU A 158 6.79 -3.92 -0.14
N TYR A 159 6.81 -3.24 -1.28
CA TYR A 159 5.81 -3.44 -2.33
C TYR A 159 6.00 -4.74 -3.12
N CYS A 160 7.23 -5.24 -3.29
CA CYS A 160 7.45 -6.61 -3.76
C CYS A 160 6.78 -7.62 -2.79
N GLY A 161 6.96 -7.43 -1.48
CA GLY A 161 6.33 -8.27 -0.48
C GLY A 161 4.80 -8.21 -0.52
N LEU A 162 4.23 -6.99 -0.60
CA LEU A 162 2.78 -6.79 -0.72
C LEU A 162 2.21 -7.42 -2.00
N SER A 163 2.85 -7.25 -3.15
CA SER A 163 2.40 -7.89 -4.38
C SER A 163 2.42 -9.41 -4.27
N ASN A 164 3.46 -10.00 -3.67
CA ASN A 164 3.51 -11.46 -3.44
C ASN A 164 2.40 -11.93 -2.48
N PHE A 165 2.08 -11.14 -1.44
CA PHE A 165 0.95 -11.44 -0.55
C PHE A 165 -0.38 -11.52 -1.30
N PHE A 166 -0.68 -10.56 -2.17
CA PHE A 166 -1.92 -10.59 -2.98
C PHE A 166 -1.92 -11.67 -4.07
N LEU A 167 -0.74 -12.16 -4.45
CA LEU A 167 -0.57 -13.34 -5.31
C LEU A 167 -0.58 -14.66 -4.52
N GLU A 168 -0.81 -14.63 -3.20
CA GLU A 168 -0.75 -15.78 -2.29
C GLU A 168 0.62 -16.48 -2.20
N GLU A 169 1.68 -15.81 -2.65
CA GLU A 169 3.07 -16.26 -2.60
C GLU A 169 3.71 -15.87 -1.25
N TYR A 170 3.14 -16.37 -0.16
CA TYR A 170 3.44 -15.91 1.21
C TYR A 170 4.91 -16.01 1.62
N TYR A 171 5.61 -17.09 1.26
CA TYR A 171 7.03 -17.25 1.60
C TYR A 171 7.91 -16.22 0.86
N LYS A 172 7.60 -15.92 -0.41
CA LYS A 172 8.29 -14.85 -1.14
C LYS A 172 7.99 -13.48 -0.55
N ALA A 173 6.76 -13.26 -0.06
CA ALA A 173 6.41 -12.03 0.63
C ALA A 173 7.29 -11.82 1.87
N ILE A 174 7.46 -12.86 2.69
CA ILE A 174 8.33 -12.85 3.88
C ILE A 174 9.78 -12.54 3.49
N GLU A 175 10.34 -13.18 2.47
CA GLU A 175 11.72 -12.92 2.02
C GLU A 175 11.95 -11.44 1.65
N TYR A 176 10.97 -10.78 1.01
CA TYR A 176 11.07 -9.35 0.69
C TYR A 176 10.93 -8.46 1.91
N TYR A 177 10.07 -8.81 2.87
CA TYR A 177 9.96 -8.08 4.13
C TYR A 177 11.22 -8.22 4.99
N ASP A 178 11.83 -9.41 5.02
CA ASP A 178 13.11 -9.66 5.70
C ASP A 178 14.20 -8.73 5.18
N LYS A 179 14.36 -8.65 3.86
CA LYS A 179 15.31 -7.72 3.22
C LYS A 179 15.01 -6.27 3.58
N ALA A 180 13.74 -5.86 3.58
CA ALA A 180 13.36 -4.51 3.95
C ALA A 180 13.70 -4.18 5.42
N ILE A 181 13.52 -5.14 6.32
CA ILE A 181 13.85 -5.05 7.76
C ILE A 181 15.37 -5.01 7.96
N GLU A 182 16.13 -5.84 7.24
CA GLU A 182 17.60 -5.86 7.32
C GLU A 182 18.19 -4.50 6.93
N ILE A 183 17.66 -3.87 5.87
CA ILE A 183 18.12 -2.56 5.40
C ILE A 183 17.63 -1.43 6.31
N ASN A 184 16.39 -1.49 6.79
CA ASN A 184 15.82 -0.51 7.70
C ASN A 184 15.08 -1.19 8.88
N PRO A 185 15.81 -1.45 9.99
CA PRO A 185 15.23 -2.09 11.18
C PRO A 185 14.16 -1.27 11.89
N THR A 186 13.95 0.00 11.50
CA THR A 186 12.91 0.87 12.07
C THR A 186 11.67 0.97 11.17
N TYR A 187 11.62 0.19 10.08
CA TYR A 187 10.50 0.23 9.14
C TYR A 187 9.30 -0.57 9.64
N GLY A 188 8.49 0.04 10.52
CA GLY A 188 7.38 -0.64 11.19
C GLY A 188 6.39 -1.34 10.26
N MET A 189 6.15 -0.81 9.04
CA MET A 189 5.26 -1.43 8.06
C MET A 189 5.76 -2.80 7.58
N ALA A 190 7.08 -3.01 7.50
CA ALA A 190 7.65 -4.29 7.10
C ALA A 190 7.39 -5.38 8.16
N TYR A 191 7.60 -5.06 9.44
CA TYR A 191 7.22 -5.95 10.56
C TYR A 191 5.72 -6.21 10.58
N TYR A 192 4.88 -5.17 10.45
CA TYR A 192 3.43 -5.34 10.44
C TYR A 192 2.96 -6.30 9.34
N ASN A 193 3.48 -6.12 8.11
CA ASN A 193 3.09 -6.96 7.00
C ASN A 193 3.63 -8.39 7.16
N ARG A 194 4.90 -8.57 7.55
CA ARG A 194 5.48 -9.89 7.81
C ARG A 194 4.69 -10.65 8.89
N GLY A 195 4.42 -10.00 10.02
CA GLY A 195 3.61 -10.61 11.09
C GLY A 195 2.18 -10.93 10.67
N THR A 196 1.59 -10.16 9.74
CA THR A 196 0.29 -10.48 9.15
C THR A 196 0.36 -11.75 8.29
N VAL A 197 1.41 -11.90 7.48
CA VAL A 197 1.64 -13.10 6.66
C VAL A 197 1.91 -14.33 7.53
N GLU A 198 2.74 -14.20 8.55
CA GLU A 198 3.00 -15.29 9.51
C GLU A 198 1.71 -15.77 10.19
N GLY A 199 0.84 -14.83 10.57
CA GLY A 199 -0.48 -15.15 11.12
C GLY A 199 -1.40 -15.89 10.14
N GLN A 200 -1.31 -15.59 8.83
CA GLN A 200 -2.04 -16.34 7.80
C GLN A 200 -1.50 -17.75 7.60
N LEU A 201 -0.18 -17.93 7.71
CA LEU A 201 0.47 -19.24 7.67
C LEU A 201 0.20 -20.07 8.94
N GLY A 202 -0.25 -19.42 10.02
CA GLY A 202 -0.53 -20.04 11.32
C GLY A 202 0.67 -20.04 12.26
N ASN A 203 1.73 -19.31 11.92
CA ASN A 203 2.93 -19.13 12.74
C ASN A 203 2.69 -17.99 13.73
N TYR A 204 1.79 -18.23 14.70
CA TYR A 204 1.27 -17.16 15.55
C TYR A 204 2.33 -16.60 16.51
N GLU A 205 3.32 -17.38 16.93
CA GLU A 205 4.44 -16.91 17.74
C GLU A 205 5.32 -15.90 16.99
N ASP A 206 5.66 -16.20 15.73
CA ASP A 206 6.43 -15.30 14.86
C ASP A 206 5.62 -14.04 14.54
N ALA A 207 4.33 -14.20 14.25
CA ALA A 207 3.40 -13.09 14.09
C ALA A 207 3.37 -12.17 15.32
N LEU A 208 3.34 -12.73 16.54
CA LEU A 208 3.36 -11.92 17.77
C LEU A 208 4.66 -11.12 17.89
N SER A 209 5.81 -11.73 17.60
CA SER A 209 7.12 -11.05 17.65
C SER A 209 7.13 -9.82 16.73
N ASP A 210 6.69 -10.00 15.49
CA ASP A 210 6.64 -8.94 14.50
C ASP A 210 5.62 -7.85 14.81
N LEU A 211 4.42 -8.24 15.23
CA LEU A 211 3.37 -7.29 15.56
C LEU A 211 3.72 -6.48 16.82
N ASN A 212 4.49 -7.04 17.75
CA ASN A 212 5.05 -6.30 18.88
C ASN A 212 6.01 -5.20 18.42
N GLU A 213 6.97 -5.52 17.55
CA GLU A 213 7.91 -4.52 17.03
C GLU A 213 7.19 -3.48 16.17
N ALA A 214 6.20 -3.90 15.37
CA ALA A 214 5.35 -2.98 14.60
C ALA A 214 4.58 -2.00 15.50
N ILE A 215 4.01 -2.45 16.61
CA ILE A 215 3.31 -1.59 17.58
C ILE A 215 4.27 -0.62 18.26
N LYS A 216 5.47 -1.08 18.63
CA LYS A 216 6.51 -0.22 19.22
C LYS A 216 6.92 0.91 18.26
N LEU A 217 7.06 0.60 16.97
CA LEU A 217 7.42 1.57 15.93
C LEU A 217 6.23 2.44 15.48
N MET A 218 5.00 1.90 15.53
CA MET A 218 3.77 2.55 15.05
C MET A 218 2.63 2.38 16.07
N PRO A 219 2.68 3.08 17.23
CA PRO A 219 1.79 2.83 18.36
C PRO A 219 0.31 3.18 18.11
N LYS A 220 0.00 3.87 17.02
CA LYS A 220 -1.37 4.23 16.60
C LYS A 220 -1.93 3.36 15.48
N LYS A 221 -1.17 2.36 14.98
CA LYS A 221 -1.67 1.47 13.92
C LYS A 221 -2.62 0.44 14.51
N PHE A 222 -3.92 0.72 14.45
CA PHE A 222 -4.94 -0.17 15.01
C PHE A 222 -4.89 -1.58 14.43
N ASP A 223 -4.54 -1.73 13.15
CA ASP A 223 -4.45 -3.05 12.49
C ASP A 223 -3.43 -3.95 13.18
N ALA A 224 -2.32 -3.38 13.67
CA ALA A 224 -1.27 -4.16 14.33
C ALA A 224 -1.77 -4.73 15.66
N TYR A 225 -2.52 -3.95 16.44
CA TYR A 225 -3.20 -4.45 17.63
C TYR A 225 -4.26 -5.49 17.27
N PHE A 226 -5.07 -5.24 16.25
CA PHE A 226 -6.13 -6.17 15.84
C PHE A 226 -5.56 -7.54 15.44
N ASN A 227 -4.51 -7.55 14.60
CA ASN A 227 -3.84 -8.78 14.17
C ASN A 227 -3.10 -9.45 15.33
N ARG A 228 -2.52 -8.68 16.27
CA ARG A 228 -1.89 -9.27 17.46
C ARG A 228 -2.93 -9.93 18.36
N GLY A 229 -4.12 -9.34 18.46
CA GLY A 229 -5.25 -9.95 19.15
C GLY A 229 -5.69 -11.27 18.52
N ILE A 230 -5.71 -11.35 17.18
CA ILE A 230 -5.97 -12.60 16.46
C ILE A 230 -4.90 -13.65 16.80
N ALA A 231 -3.61 -13.30 16.73
CA ALA A 231 -2.52 -14.22 17.04
C ALA A 231 -2.60 -14.72 18.50
N ASN A 232 -2.82 -13.82 19.46
CA ASN A 232 -3.02 -14.17 20.87
C ASN A 232 -4.21 -15.13 21.07
N PHE A 233 -5.33 -14.89 20.37
CA PHE A 233 -6.50 -15.77 20.45
C PHE A 233 -6.19 -17.20 20.01
N TYR A 234 -5.50 -17.36 18.88
CA TYR A 234 -5.12 -18.70 18.38
C TYR A 234 -4.09 -19.41 19.26
N LEU A 235 -3.29 -18.64 20.02
CA LEU A 235 -2.38 -19.16 21.03
C LEU A 235 -3.06 -19.47 22.37
N GLY A 236 -4.38 -19.30 22.48
CA GLY A 236 -5.13 -19.52 23.72
C GLY A 236 -5.01 -18.39 24.74
N LYS A 237 -4.36 -17.28 24.39
CA LYS A 237 -4.14 -16.09 25.23
C LYS A 237 -5.34 -15.15 25.12
N LYS A 238 -6.49 -15.60 25.62
CA LYS A 238 -7.79 -14.92 25.45
C LYS A 238 -7.78 -13.51 26.07
N GLU A 239 -7.19 -13.32 27.24
CA GLU A 239 -7.19 -12.03 27.93
C GLU A 239 -6.39 -10.98 27.16
N GLU A 240 -5.21 -11.36 26.67
CA GLU A 240 -4.33 -10.54 25.84
C GLU A 240 -5.00 -10.20 24.51
N ALA A 241 -5.67 -11.18 23.87
CA ALA A 241 -6.45 -10.95 22.66
C ALA A 241 -7.53 -9.89 22.85
N CYS A 242 -8.28 -10.00 23.94
CA CYS A 242 -9.33 -9.06 24.29
C CYS A 242 -8.80 -7.67 24.63
N SER A 243 -7.65 -7.58 25.31
CA SER A 243 -6.96 -6.31 25.56
C SER A 243 -6.55 -5.64 24.24
N ASP A 244 -5.98 -6.41 23.32
CA ASP A 244 -5.57 -5.92 22.01
C ASP A 244 -6.74 -5.43 21.15
N TRP A 245 -7.85 -6.16 21.12
CA TRP A 245 -9.04 -5.71 20.40
C TRP A 245 -9.69 -4.48 21.03
N LYS A 246 -9.70 -4.34 22.37
CA LYS A 246 -10.10 -3.10 23.03
C LYS A 246 -9.22 -1.95 22.58
N LYS A 247 -7.90 -2.15 22.54
CA LYS A 247 -6.97 -1.13 22.09
C LYS A 247 -7.17 -0.75 20.62
N ALA A 248 -7.38 -1.74 19.76
CA ALA A 248 -7.70 -1.52 18.35
C ALA A 248 -8.99 -0.69 18.20
N LYS A 249 -10.03 -0.97 18.99
CA LYS A 249 -11.28 -0.18 19.02
C LYS A 249 -11.03 1.27 19.41
N GLU A 250 -10.28 1.51 20.49
CA GLU A 250 -9.93 2.88 20.92
C GLU A 250 -9.21 3.68 19.82
N LEU A 251 -8.43 2.99 18.98
CA LEU A 251 -7.70 3.57 17.87
C LEU A 251 -8.53 3.64 16.56
N GLY A 252 -9.81 3.25 16.60
CA GLY A 252 -10.74 3.37 15.47
C GLY A 252 -10.86 2.14 14.57
N ALA A 253 -10.46 0.95 15.02
CA ALA A 253 -10.63 -0.27 14.22
C ALA A 253 -12.13 -0.59 14.00
N PRO A 254 -12.61 -0.67 12.75
CA PRO A 254 -14.04 -0.85 12.46
C PRO A 254 -14.58 -2.21 12.92
N ASN A 255 -13.73 -3.25 12.93
CA ASN A 255 -14.13 -4.63 13.22
C ASN A 255 -13.84 -5.08 14.66
N ALA A 256 -13.30 -4.19 15.51
CA ALA A 256 -12.93 -4.56 16.87
C ALA A 256 -14.15 -4.90 17.75
N ASP A 257 -15.29 -4.24 17.54
CA ASP A 257 -16.53 -4.53 18.28
C ASP A 257 -17.07 -5.94 18.03
N VAL A 258 -16.94 -6.43 16.79
CA VAL A 258 -17.32 -7.80 16.42
C VAL A 258 -16.45 -8.79 17.18
N ALA A 259 -15.12 -8.60 17.18
CA ALA A 259 -14.21 -9.49 17.89
C ALA A 259 -14.48 -9.50 19.40
N LEU A 260 -14.65 -8.33 20.01
CA LEU A 260 -14.95 -8.21 21.44
C LEU A 260 -16.26 -8.89 21.84
N SER A 261 -17.33 -8.67 21.08
CA SER A 261 -18.63 -9.27 21.38
C SER A 261 -18.65 -10.79 21.23
N HIS A 262 -17.89 -11.37 20.31
CA HIS A 262 -17.88 -12.82 20.08
C HIS A 262 -16.95 -13.54 21.04
N TYR A 263 -15.78 -12.97 21.31
CA TYR A 263 -14.67 -13.69 21.94
C TYR A 263 -14.31 -13.19 23.34
N CYS A 264 -14.84 -12.06 23.80
CA CYS A 264 -14.43 -11.44 25.07
C CYS A 264 -15.54 -11.35 26.12
N LYS A 265 -16.56 -12.20 25.97
CA LYS A 265 -17.56 -12.46 27.01
C LYS A 265 -16.99 -13.35 28.13
#